data_AF-A0A941VPJ3-F1
#
_entry.id   AF-A0A941VPJ3-F1
#
_cell.length_a   1.000
_cell.length_b   1.000
_cell.length_c   1.000
_cell.angle_alpha   90.00
_cell.angle_beta   90.00
_cell.angle_gamma   90.00
#
_symmetry.space_group_name_H-M   'P 1'
#
loop_
_entity.id
_entity.type
_entity.pdbx_description
1 polymer ?
#
loop_
_entity_poly.entity_id
_entity_poly.type
_entity_poly.pdbx_seq_one_letter_code
_entity_poly.pdbx_strand_id
1 'polypeptide(L)'
;MELDIKIDNDSLSIPVKNPFHPDLDSMVGQIQEFASSKGASLNGLDIGNLIAKMVRGIAGCERGCPADAKGLVSRGVSNFALEYIEGGILSAAAKTADGKVILLKMFPDF
;
A
#
# COMPACT_ATOMS: atom_id res chain seq x y z
N MET A 1 5.44 10.06 5.46
CA MET A 1 5.23 9.06 4.39
C MET A 1 3.75 9.11 4.10
N GLU A 2 3.36 8.99 2.84
CA GLU A 2 1.97 9.09 2.42
C GLU A 2 1.58 7.87 1.59
N LEU A 3 0.38 7.34 1.84
CA LEU A 3 -0.22 6.27 1.05
C LEU A 3 -1.35 6.83 0.22
N ASP A 4 -1.19 6.81 -1.09
CA ASP A 4 -2.27 7.09 -2.03
C ASP A 4 -2.93 5.80 -2.50
N ILE A 5 -4.24 5.82 -2.55
CA ILE A 5 -5.08 4.76 -3.10
C ILE A 5 -5.87 5.35 -4.25
N LYS A 6 -5.83 4.72 -5.41
CA LYS A 6 -6.57 5.12 -6.60
C LYS A 6 -7.46 3.97 -7.08
N ILE A 7 -8.72 4.31 -7.37
CA ILE A 7 -9.69 3.43 -8.03
C ILE A 7 -10.38 4.27 -9.10
N ASP A 8 -10.35 3.82 -10.35
CA ASP A 8 -10.83 4.56 -11.51
C ASP A 8 -10.18 5.98 -11.60
N ASN A 9 -10.98 7.03 -11.46
CA ASN A 9 -10.52 8.43 -11.52
C ASN A 9 -10.39 9.09 -10.13
N ASP A 10 -10.77 8.39 -9.06
CA ASP A 10 -10.78 8.92 -7.71
C ASP A 10 -9.54 8.48 -6.92
N SER A 11 -9.12 9.30 -5.96
CA SER A 11 -8.02 9.00 -5.07
C SER A 11 -8.34 9.31 -3.60
N LEU A 12 -7.75 8.52 -2.70
CA LEU A 12 -7.69 8.75 -1.26
C LEU A 12 -6.23 8.79 -0.83
N SER A 13 -5.83 9.83 -0.12
CA SER A 13 -4.48 9.96 0.48
C SER A 13 -4.55 9.77 1.99
N ILE A 14 -3.73 8.88 2.53
CA ILE A 14 -3.67 8.54 3.95
C ILE A 14 -2.25 8.79 4.47
N PRO A 15 -2.05 9.68 5.46
CA PRO A 15 -0.73 9.92 6.03
C PRO A 15 -0.30 8.77 6.94
N VAL A 16 0.92 8.26 6.74
CA VAL A 16 1.58 7.29 7.62
C VAL A 16 2.41 8.04 8.65
N LYS A 17 1.80 8.34 9.81
CA LYS A 17 2.40 9.15 10.87
C LYS A 17 3.62 8.50 11.51
N ASN A 18 3.57 7.20 11.76
CA ASN A 18 4.67 6.42 12.32
C ASN A 18 4.93 5.18 11.44
N PRO A 19 5.94 5.21 10.55
CA PRO A 19 6.28 4.07 9.71
C PRO A 19 6.72 2.81 10.47
N PHE A 20 7.17 2.94 11.72
CA PHE A 20 7.60 1.78 12.51
C PHE A 20 6.44 1.11 13.26
N HIS A 21 5.35 1.86 13.46
CA HIS A 21 4.12 1.41 14.12
C HIS A 21 2.90 1.97 13.38
N PRO A 22 2.66 1.57 12.12
CA PRO A 22 1.53 2.07 11.35
C PRO A 22 0.21 1.57 11.95
N ASP A 23 -0.78 2.45 12.02
CA ASP A 23 -2.14 2.10 12.46
C ASP A 23 -2.89 1.39 11.31
N LEU A 24 -2.55 0.11 11.12
CA LEU A 24 -3.06 -0.68 10.00
C LEU A 24 -4.58 -0.80 10.04
N ASP A 25 -5.20 -0.90 11.21
CA ASP A 25 -6.65 -1.04 11.34
C ASP A 25 -7.37 0.21 10.85
N SER A 26 -6.93 1.39 11.28
CA SER A 26 -7.48 2.67 10.81
C SER A 26 -7.25 2.89 9.32
N MET A 27 -6.05 2.58 8.82
CA MET A 27 -5.72 2.72 7.40
C MET A 27 -6.58 1.79 6.53
N VAL A 28 -6.69 0.51 6.91
CA VAL A 28 -7.50 -0.48 6.18
C VAL A 28 -8.98 -0.08 6.21
N GLY A 29 -9.49 0.39 7.35
CA GLY A 29 -10.86 0.90 7.46
C GLY A 29 -11.16 2.02 6.46
N GLN A 30 -10.30 3.04 6.39
CA GLN A 30 -10.45 4.15 5.44
C GLN A 30 -10.40 3.68 3.98
N ILE A 31 -9.49 2.75 3.65
CA ILE A 31 -9.39 2.20 2.30
C ILE A 31 -10.63 1.38 1.94
N GLN A 32 -11.17 0.62 2.90
CA GLN A 32 -12.37 -0.18 2.69
C GLN A 32 -13.62 0.67 2.51
N GLU A 33 -13.77 1.75 3.29
CA GLU A 33 -14.83 2.75 3.10
C GLU A 33 -14.73 3.42 1.73
N PHE A 34 -13.52 3.85 1.34
CA PHE A 34 -13.28 4.45 0.02
C PHE A 34 -13.59 3.47 -1.11
N ALA A 35 -13.08 2.24 -1.06
CA ALA A 35 -13.34 1.22 -2.07
C ALA A 35 -14.84 0.91 -2.18
N SER A 36 -15.53 0.78 -1.05
CA SER A 36 -16.98 0.54 -1.01
C SER A 36 -17.76 1.69 -1.63
N SER A 37 -17.36 2.95 -1.36
CA SER A 37 -17.97 4.14 -1.98
C SER A 37 -17.82 4.18 -3.51
N LYS A 38 -16.84 3.44 -4.04
CA LYS A 38 -16.58 3.28 -5.48
C LYS A 38 -17.10 1.98 -6.05
N GLY A 39 -17.85 1.18 -5.29
CA GLY A 39 -18.38 -0.11 -5.74
C GLY A 39 -17.27 -1.14 -6.00
N ALA A 40 -16.18 -1.09 -5.24
CA ALA A 40 -15.07 -2.03 -5.29
C ALA A 40 -15.00 -2.86 -4.00
N SER A 41 -15.05 -4.18 -4.13
CA SER A 41 -14.85 -5.13 -3.04
C SER A 41 -13.39 -5.51 -2.90
N LEU A 42 -12.84 -5.30 -1.71
CA LEU A 42 -11.48 -5.70 -1.37
C LEU A 42 -11.38 -7.17 -0.92
N ASN A 43 -12.46 -7.95 -1.03
CA ASN A 43 -12.46 -9.35 -0.63
C ASN A 43 -11.37 -10.15 -1.37
N GLY A 44 -10.53 -10.84 -0.60
CA GLY A 44 -9.38 -11.59 -1.14
C GLY A 44 -8.12 -10.75 -1.38
N LEU A 45 -8.13 -9.46 -1.02
CA LEU A 45 -6.94 -8.60 -0.99
C LEU A 45 -6.53 -8.36 0.47
N ASP A 46 -5.33 -8.78 0.84
CA ASP A 46 -4.75 -8.52 2.16
C ASP A 46 -4.03 -7.17 2.17
N ILE A 47 -4.85 -6.11 2.23
CA ILE A 47 -4.39 -4.71 2.21
C ILE A 47 -3.49 -4.40 3.42
N GLY A 48 -3.81 -4.95 4.60
CA GLY A 48 -3.03 -4.72 5.82
C GLY A 48 -1.60 -5.25 5.69
N ASN A 49 -1.44 -6.50 5.24
CA ASN A 49 -0.13 -7.11 5.00
C ASN A 49 0.64 -6.38 3.88
N LEU A 50 -0.04 -5.93 2.83
CA LEU A 50 0.58 -5.11 1.79
C LEU A 50 1.17 -3.82 2.36
N ILE A 51 0.36 -3.04 3.10
CA ILE A 51 0.80 -1.77 3.68
C ILE A 51 1.99 -2.01 4.61
N ALA A 52 1.89 -2.98 5.53
CA ALA A 52 2.96 -3.31 6.47
C ALA A 52 4.28 -3.63 5.74
N LYS A 53 4.21 -4.42 4.65
CA LYS A 53 5.39 -4.77 3.86
C LYS A 53 5.94 -3.59 3.05
N MET A 54 5.09 -2.76 2.44
CA MET A 54 5.52 -1.57 1.72
C MET A 54 6.21 -0.58 2.64
N VAL A 55 5.61 -0.30 3.80
CA VAL A 55 6.19 0.58 4.82
C VAL A 55 7.56 0.05 5.26
N ARG A 56 7.67 -1.25 5.59
CA ARG A 56 8.96 -1.87 5.95
C ARG A 56 9.96 -1.84 4.80
N GLY A 57 9.51 -2.00 3.56
CA GLY A 57 10.34 -1.91 2.38
C GLY A 57 11.00 -0.54 2.23
N ILE A 58 10.33 0.53 2.64
CA ILE A 58 10.81 1.92 2.53
C ILE A 58 11.55 2.38 3.79
N ALA A 59 10.97 2.17 4.97
CA ALA A 59 11.51 2.70 6.24
C ALA A 59 12.45 1.73 6.96
N GLY A 60 12.49 0.45 6.55
CA GLY A 60 13.15 -0.59 7.33
C GLY A 60 12.36 -0.94 8.59
N CYS A 61 13.04 -1.29 9.68
CA CYS A 61 12.40 -1.48 10.98
C CYS A 61 13.14 -0.75 12.09
N GLU A 62 12.43 -0.49 13.19
CA GLU A 62 12.92 0.23 14.37
C GLU A 62 14.22 -0.35 14.94
N ARG A 63 14.43 -1.67 14.78
CA ARG A 63 15.63 -2.39 15.25
C ARG A 63 16.82 -2.31 14.27
N GLY A 64 16.77 -1.44 13.26
CA GLY A 64 17.87 -1.18 12.34
C GLY A 64 18.00 -2.16 11.18
N CYS A 65 16.94 -2.91 10.84
CA CYS A 65 16.96 -3.66 9.59
C CYS A 65 16.84 -2.70 8.40
N PRO A 66 17.63 -2.92 7.32
CA PRO A 66 17.68 -2.00 6.20
C PRO A 66 16.34 -1.96 5.45
N ALA A 67 16.04 -0.80 4.87
CA ALA A 67 15.02 -0.68 3.85
C ALA A 67 15.38 -1.54 2.63
N ASP A 68 14.42 -2.29 2.11
CA ASP A 68 14.60 -3.21 0.97
C ASP A 68 13.37 -3.21 0.04
N ALA A 69 13.09 -2.04 -0.53
CA ALA A 69 11.98 -1.83 -1.45
C ALA A 69 12.13 -2.68 -2.73
N LYS A 70 13.34 -2.73 -3.30
CA LYS A 70 13.62 -3.51 -4.51
C LYS A 70 13.49 -5.02 -4.27
N GLY A 71 13.99 -5.52 -3.15
CA GLY A 71 13.82 -6.93 -2.79
C GLY A 71 12.36 -7.28 -2.49
N LEU A 72 11.58 -6.34 -1.92
CA LEU A 72 10.14 -6.54 -1.76
C LEU A 72 9.45 -6.75 -3.12
N VAL A 73 9.74 -5.89 -4.10
CA VAL A 73 9.20 -6.04 -5.46
C VAL A 73 9.57 -7.39 -6.06
N SER A 74 10.82 -7.82 -5.92
CA SER A 74 11.28 -9.12 -6.43
C SER A 74 10.61 -10.31 -5.74
N ARG A 75 10.27 -10.21 -4.44
CA ARG A 75 9.60 -11.28 -3.69
C ARG A 75 8.09 -11.31 -3.90
N GLY A 76 7.49 -10.18 -4.23
CA GLY A 76 6.05 -10.04 -4.38
C GLY A 76 5.30 -10.00 -3.03
N VAL A 77 4.03 -9.59 -3.11
CA VAL A 77 3.09 -9.66 -1.98
C VAL A 77 1.76 -10.17 -2.49
N SER A 78 1.41 -11.41 -2.10
CA SER A 78 0.13 -12.03 -2.41
C SER A 78 -0.20 -11.93 -3.91
N ASN A 79 -1.30 -11.27 -4.25
CA ASN A 79 -1.85 -11.06 -5.58
C ASN A 79 -1.65 -9.62 -6.11
N PHE A 80 -0.74 -8.86 -5.51
CA PHE A 80 -0.39 -7.52 -5.97
C PHE A 80 0.76 -7.55 -6.96
N ALA A 81 0.59 -6.85 -8.08
CA ALA A 81 1.68 -6.49 -8.97
C ALA A 81 2.44 -5.30 -8.36
N LEU A 82 3.66 -5.53 -7.90
CA LEU A 82 4.50 -4.53 -7.27
C LEU A 82 5.45 -3.89 -8.27
N GLU A 83 5.74 -2.61 -8.06
CA GLU A 83 6.72 -1.85 -8.83
C GLU A 83 7.48 -0.89 -7.91
N TYR A 84 8.79 -0.78 -8.15
CA TYR A 84 9.63 0.24 -7.53
C TYR A 84 9.79 1.37 -8.53
N ILE A 85 9.38 2.57 -8.14
CA ILE A 85 9.50 3.79 -8.93
C ILE A 85 10.70 4.59 -8.36
N GLU A 86 11.39 5.34 -9.23
CA GLU A 86 12.48 6.22 -8.80
C GLU A 86 12.06 7.14 -7.63
N GLY A 87 13.02 7.48 -6.77
CA GLY A 87 12.76 8.28 -5.57
C GLY A 87 12.22 7.50 -4.37
N GLY A 88 12.25 6.16 -4.40
CA GLY A 88 11.86 5.32 -3.25
C GLY A 88 10.36 5.05 -3.15
N ILE A 89 9.59 5.36 -4.20
CA ILE A 89 8.15 5.16 -4.24
C ILE A 89 7.87 3.69 -4.54
N LEU A 90 7.00 3.08 -3.74
CA LEU A 90 6.48 1.74 -4.02
C LEU A 90 5.06 1.82 -4.56
N SER A 91 4.78 1.09 -5.63
CA SER A 91 3.46 0.96 -6.24
C SER A 91 3.00 -0.49 -6.16
N ALA A 92 1.70 -0.69 -5.95
CA ALA A 92 1.06 -1.99 -5.89
C ALA A 92 -0.30 -1.93 -6.58
N ALA A 93 -0.55 -2.82 -7.54
CA ALA A 93 -1.83 -2.89 -8.24
C ALA A 93 -2.48 -4.27 -8.07
N ALA A 94 -3.79 -4.31 -7.92
CA ALA A 94 -4.57 -5.55 -7.93
C ALA A 94 -5.93 -5.35 -8.59
N LYS A 95 -6.49 -6.44 -9.11
CA LYS A 95 -7.86 -6.48 -9.60
C LYS A 95 -8.79 -6.92 -8.47
N THR A 96 -9.85 -6.15 -8.24
CA THR A 96 -10.88 -6.47 -7.26
C THR A 96 -11.83 -7.55 -7.79
N ALA A 97 -12.62 -8.17 -6.90
CA ALA A 97 -13.60 -9.18 -7.29
C ALA A 97 -14.61 -8.65 -8.32
N ASP A 98 -14.98 -7.38 -8.21
CA ASP A 98 -15.90 -6.69 -9.13
C ASP A 98 -15.23 -6.23 -10.44
N GLY A 99 -13.96 -6.59 -10.63
CA GLY A 99 -13.23 -6.35 -11.87
C GLY A 99 -12.56 -4.97 -11.99
N LYS A 100 -12.65 -4.13 -10.96
CA LYS A 100 -11.97 -2.84 -10.90
C LYS A 100 -10.48 -3.02 -10.59
N VAL A 101 -9.67 -2.02 -10.89
CA VAL A 101 -8.25 -2.00 -10.51
C VAL A 101 -8.08 -1.04 -9.35
N ILE A 102 -7.52 -1.55 -8.26
CA ILE A 102 -7.03 -0.73 -7.15
C ILE A 102 -5.52 -0.57 -7.29
N LEU A 103 -5.06 0.68 -7.17
CA LEU A 103 -3.65 1.05 -7.20
C LEU A 103 -3.29 1.72 -5.88
N LEU A 104 -2.27 1.21 -5.19
CA LEU A 104 -1.71 1.79 -3.98
C LEU A 104 -0.31 2.31 -4.30
N LYS A 105 -0.01 3.54 -3.90
CA LYS A 105 1.32 4.15 -4.01
C LYS A 105 1.77 4.66 -2.65
N MET A 106 2.96 4.25 -2.22
CA MET A 106 3.57 4.69 -0.99
C MET A 106 4.71 5.66 -1.31
N PHE A 107 4.57 6.90 -0.84
CA PHE A 107 5.53 7.97 -0.99
C PHE A 107 6.38 8.11 0.27
N PRO A 108 7.71 7.99 0.18
CA PRO A 108 8.59 8.28 1.31
C PRO A 108 8.57 9.76 1.67
N ASP A 109 8.73 10.09 2.97
CA ASP A 109 9.16 11.43 3.38
C ASP A 109 10.69 11.43 3.35
N PHE A 110 11.29 12.13 2.39
CA PHE A 110 12.72 12.41 2.36
C PHE A 110 12.97 13.91 2.50
#